data_AF-X1VC92-F1
#
_entry.id   AF-X1VC92-F1
#
_cell.length_a   1.000
_cell.length_b   1.000
_cell.length_c   1.000
_cell.angle_alpha   90.00
_cell.angle_beta   90.00
_cell.angle_gamma   90.00
#
_symmetry.space_group_name_H-M   'P 1'
#
loop_
_entity.id
_entity.type
_entity.pdbx_description
1 polymer ?
#
loop_
_entity_poly.entity_id
_entity_poly.type
_entity_poly.pdbx_seq_one_letter_code
_entity_poly.pdbx_strand_id
1 'polypeptide(L)' 'MPTKFKVFDTRRVPSAEPERIGKYDMLVMYELDPMRRYIVRVPEEEFTEARMIEAVKKDMAEREQYTGKEYEIP' A
#
# COMPACT_ATOMS: atom_id res chain seq x y z
N MET A 1 -8.86 4.28 -12.56
CA MET A 1 -8.38 3.13 -11.78
C MET A 1 -8.01 1.94 -12.66
N PRO A 2 -6.73 1.53 -12.71
CA PRO A 2 -6.36 0.21 -13.22
C PRO A 2 -7.08 -0.88 -12.42
N THR A 3 -7.55 -1.92 -13.09
CA THR A 3 -8.38 -2.99 -12.49
C THR A 3 -7.56 -4.18 -12.03
N LYS A 4 -6.25 -4.17 -12.30
CA LYS A 4 -5.32 -5.26 -11.99
C LYS A 4 -4.03 -4.67 -11.42
N PHE A 5 -3.46 -5.41 -10.48
CA PHE A 5 -2.13 -5.18 -9.95
C PHE A 5 -1.44 -6.53 -9.77
N LYS A 6 -0.12 -6.54 -9.72
CA LYS A 6 0.67 -7.74 -9.46
C LYS A 6 1.51 -7.52 -8.22
N VAL A 7 1.35 -8.38 -7.23
CA VAL A 7 2.27 -8.46 -6.09
C VAL A 7 3.56 -9.12 -6.57
N PHE A 8 4.69 -8.50 -6.31
CA PHE A 8 6.00 -9.04 -6.70
C PHE A 8 6.91 -9.35 -5.52
N ASP A 9 6.61 -8.81 -4.33
CA ASP A 9 7.32 -9.15 -3.10
C ASP A 9 6.40 -8.90 -1.88
N THR A 10 6.61 -9.66 -0.82
CA THR A 10 5.97 -9.47 0.48
C THR A 10 7.00 -9.64 1.59
N ARG A 11 7.06 -8.71 2.55
CA ARG A 11 8.03 -8.78 3.65
C ARG A 11 7.39 -8.49 4.99
N ARG A 12 7.77 -9.29 5.98
CA ARG A 12 7.44 -9.02 7.38
C ARG A 12 8.42 -8.01 7.96
N VAL A 13 7.91 -6.94 8.55
CA VAL A 13 8.73 -5.91 9.22
C VAL A 13 8.14 -5.57 10.58
N PRO A 14 8.94 -5.11 11.56
CA PRO A 14 8.39 -4.55 12.79
C PRO A 14 7.43 -3.41 12.48
N SER A 15 6.32 -3.32 13.22
CA SER A 15 5.36 -2.25 13.00
C SER A 15 5.97 -0.88 13.33
N ALA A 16 5.66 0.10 12.50
CA ALA A 16 6.09 1.49 12.72
C ALA A 16 5.11 2.29 13.60
N GLU A 17 3.95 1.72 13.92
CA GLU A 17 2.93 2.38 14.74
C GLU A 17 3.29 2.27 16.23
N PRO A 18 3.36 3.41 16.98
CA PRO A 18 3.74 3.39 18.39
C PRO A 18 2.84 2.51 19.26
N GLU A 19 1.56 2.40 18.94
CA GLU A 19 0.59 1.57 19.67
C GLU A 19 0.78 0.06 19.41
N ARG A 20 1.62 -0.29 18.45
CA ARG A 20 1.88 -1.66 17.98
C ARG A 20 3.33 -2.07 18.17
N ILE A 21 4.00 -1.52 19.18
CA ILE A 21 5.35 -1.95 19.59
C ILE A 21 5.34 -3.47 19.85
N GLY A 22 6.31 -4.17 19.24
CA GLY A 22 6.44 -5.63 19.33
C GLY A 22 5.57 -6.41 18.36
N LYS A 23 4.67 -5.74 17.61
CA LYS A 23 3.90 -6.33 16.51
C LYS A 23 4.60 -6.16 15.18
N TYR A 24 4.08 -6.83 14.16
CA TYR A 24 4.64 -6.84 12.81
C TYR A 24 3.61 -6.38 11.78
N ASP A 25 4.13 -5.86 10.68
CA ASP A 25 3.38 -5.53 9.48
C ASP A 25 3.88 -6.37 8.31
N MET A 26 2.94 -6.76 7.46
CA MET A 26 3.21 -7.30 6.14
C MET A 26 3.28 -6.14 5.15
N LEU A 27 4.49 -5.86 4.66
CA LEU A 27 4.71 -5.03 3.50
C LEU A 27 4.31 -5.81 2.26
N VAL A 28 3.43 -5.23 1.44
CA VAL A 28 3.04 -5.79 0.15
C VAL A 28 3.52 -4.84 -0.93
N MET A 29 4.45 -5.32 -1.75
CA MET A 29 4.99 -4.57 -2.87
C MET A 29 4.29 -5.01 -4.15
N TYR A 30 3.70 -4.05 -4.85
CA TYR A 30 2.89 -4.33 -6.02
C TYR A 30 3.19 -3.38 -7.18
N GLU A 31 2.94 -3.86 -8.40
CA GLU A 31 3.07 -3.09 -9.64
C GLU A 31 1.72 -2.98 -10.36
N LEU A 32 1.40 -1.79 -10.86
CA LEU A 32 0.25 -1.55 -11.75
C LEU A 32 0.64 -1.74 -13.22
N ASP A 33 1.88 -1.33 -13.53
CA ASP A 33 2.55 -1.47 -14.81
C ASP A 33 4.07 -1.45 -14.56
N PRO A 34 4.93 -1.73 -15.56
CA PRO A 34 6.37 -1.81 -15.36
C PRO A 34 7.05 -0.57 -14.77
N MET A 35 6.42 0.61 -14.86
CA MET A 35 6.97 1.88 -14.36
C MET A 35 6.39 2.28 -12.99
N ARG A 36 5.28 1.67 -12.56
CA ARG A 36 4.53 2.08 -11.37
C ARG A 36 4.52 0.97 -10.31
N ARG A 37 5.42 1.12 -9.34
CA ARG A 37 5.59 0.21 -8.19
C ARG A 37 5.31 0.93 -6.89
N TYR A 38 4.59 0.27 -5.99
CA TYR A 38 4.15 0.84 -4.73
C TYR A 38 4.22 -0.20 -3.61
N ILE A 39 4.07 0.29 -2.38
CA ILE A 39 4.11 -0.51 -1.17
C ILE A 39 2.92 -0.14 -0.31
N VAL A 40 2.15 -1.13 0.12
CA VAL A 40 1.17 -0.97 1.21
C VAL A 40 1.60 -1.78 2.42
N ARG A 41 1.11 -1.37 3.59
CA ARG A 41 1.36 -2.04 4.87
C ARG A 41 0.05 -2.57 5.39
N VAL A 42 0.05 -3.81 5.83
CA VAL A 42 -1.11 -4.46 6.44
C VAL A 42 -0.65 -5.07 7.76
N PRO A 43 -1.35 -4.83 8.89
CA PRO A 43 -1.08 -5.53 10.15
C PRO A 43 -0.96 -7.05 9.94
N GLU A 44 0.08 -7.67 10.48
CA GLU A 44 0.29 -9.12 10.32
C GLU A 44 -0.91 -9.92 10.85
N GLU A 45 -1.52 -9.47 11.93
CA GLU A 45 -2.64 -10.14 12.57
C GLU A 45 -3.92 -10.11 11.73
N GLU A 46 -4.01 -9.16 10.78
CA GLU A 46 -5.15 -8.98 9.87
C GLU A 46 -4.82 -9.44 8.45
N PHE A 47 -3.62 -9.97 8.22
CA PHE A 47 -3.14 -10.24 6.88
C PHE A 47 -3.92 -11.37 6.22
N THR A 48 -4.73 -10.99 5.24
CA THR A 48 -5.49 -11.87 4.36
C THR A 48 -5.46 -11.31 2.96
N GLU A 49 -5.75 -12.15 1.95
CA GLU A 49 -5.83 -11.69 0.56
C GLU A 49 -6.86 -10.56 0.39
N ALA A 50 -8.02 -10.67 1.04
CA ALA A 50 -9.06 -9.63 1.02
C ALA A 50 -8.54 -8.31 1.61
N ARG A 51 -7.90 -8.35 2.79
CA ARG A 51 -7.33 -7.13 3.41
C ARG A 51 -6.21 -6.51 2.60
N MET A 52 -5.37 -7.33 1.98
CA MET A 52 -4.35 -6.85 1.05
C MET A 52 -4.98 -6.11 -0.13
N ILE A 53 -5.99 -6.70 -0.79
CA ILE A 53 -6.68 -6.08 -1.93
C ILE A 53 -7.34 -4.76 -1.50
N GLU A 54 -7.98 -4.72 -0.33
CA GLU A 54 -8.57 -3.49 0.20
C GLU A 54 -7.52 -2.40 0.47
N ALA A 55 -6.38 -2.76 1.05
CA ALA A 55 -5.28 -1.83 1.29
C ALA A 55 -4.73 -1.24 -0.02
N VAL A 56 -4.51 -2.08 -1.04
CA VAL A 56 -4.10 -1.63 -2.39
C VAL A 56 -5.16 -0.71 -3.00
N LYS A 57 -6.44 -1.07 -2.91
CA LYS A 57 -7.54 -0.25 -3.42
C LYS A 57 -7.58 1.13 -2.74
N LYS A 58 -7.39 1.19 -1.42
CA LYS A 58 -7.37 2.44 -0.66
C LYS A 58 -6.20 3.33 -1.08
N ASP A 59 -5.00 2.76 -1.17
CA ASP A 59 -3.78 3.46 -1.63
C ASP A 59 -3.94 4.01 -3.06
N MET A 60 -4.55 3.25 -3.97
CA MET A 60 -4.87 3.73 -5.31
C MET A 60 -5.83 4.92 -5.29
N ALA A 61 -6.89 4.87 -4.48
CA ALA A 61 -7.87 5.94 -4.36
C ALA A 61 -7.25 7.22 -3.78
N GLU A 62 -6.42 7.10 -2.74
CA GLU A 62 -5.70 8.22 -2.14
C GLU A 62 -4.80 8.92 -3.16
N ARG A 63 -4.03 8.17 -3.96
CA ARG A 63 -3.19 8.78 -5.01
C ARG A 63 -3.99 9.45 -6.12
N GLU A 64 -5.10 8.85 -6.53
CA GLU A 64 -5.96 9.43 -7.56
C GLU A 64 -6.51 10.81 -7.14
N GLN A 65 -6.72 11.06 -5.84
CA GLN A 65 -7.16 12.37 -5.34
C GLN A 65 -6.17 13.51 -5.62
N TYR A 66 -4.90 13.20 -5.85
CA TYR A 66 -3.84 14.18 -6.12
C TYR A 66 -3.36 14.17 -7.57
N THR A 67 -3.69 13.14 -8.33
CA THR A 67 -3.20 12.99 -9.71
C THR A 67 -3.74 14.09 -10.61
N GLY A 68 -2.85 14.75 -11.36
CA GLY A 68 -3.22 15.82 -12.30
C GLY A 68 -3.58 17.16 -11.65
N LYS A 69 -3.39 17.29 -10.33
CA LYS A 69 -3.50 18.59 -9.65
C LYS A 69 -2.17 19.34 -9.72
N GLU A 70 -2.25 20.64 -9.94
CA GLU A 70 -1.13 21.58 -9.90
C GLU A 70 -1.22 22.43 -8.64
N TYR A 71 -0.07 22.75 -8.05
CA TYR A 71 0.03 23.57 -6.84
C TYR A 71 1.11 24.63 -7.06
N GLU A 72 0.84 25.86 -6.64
CA GLU A 72 1.85 26.91 -6.54
C GLU A 72 2.39 26.94 -5.12
N ILE A 73 3.72 26.96 -4.98
CA ILE A 73 4.37 27.20 -3.69
C ILE A 73 4.51 28.72 -3.55
N PRO A 74 3.97 29.33 -2.48
CA PRO A 74 4.12 30.76 -2.25
C PRO A 74 5.56 31.16 -1.93
#